data_AF-A0AAD4K6Q4-F1
#
_entry.id   AF-A0AAD4K6Q4-F1
#
_cell.length_a   1.000
_cell.length_b   1.000
_cell.length_c   1.000
_cell.angle_alpha   90.00
_cell.angle_beta   90.00
_cell.angle_gamma   90.00
#
_symmetry.space_group_name_H-M   'P 1'
#
loop_
_entity.id
_entity.type
_entity.pdbx_description
1 polymer ?
#
loop_
_entity_poly.entity_id
_entity_poly.type
_entity_poly.pdbx_seq_one_letter_code
_entity_poly.pdbx_strand_id
1 'polypeptide(L)'
;MASFRASLPILVAVATLLLLDHQVHSDADFAILNNKTMPGKCYLDSNNGPVIIESEQLVRHPDKCANIYCGRNSWALIFTCSAARVPQGCVVTDYIDIKAPFPTCCERDWVCNDIL
;
A
#
# COMPACT_ATOMS: atom_id res chain seq x y z
N MET A 1 16.56 48.09 10.53
CA MET A 1 15.61 47.22 11.26
C MET A 1 14.90 46.36 10.23
N ALA A 2 15.22 45.07 10.22
CA ALA A 2 14.85 44.13 9.18
C ALA A 2 13.36 43.77 9.24
N SER A 3 12.70 43.84 8.07
CA SER A 3 11.32 43.41 7.87
C SER A 3 11.26 41.87 7.92
N PHE A 4 11.06 41.31 9.12
CA PHE A 4 10.90 39.87 9.37
C PHE A 4 9.42 39.44 9.53
N ARG A 5 8.48 40.21 8.95
CA ARG A 5 7.03 39.92 9.12
C ARG A 5 6.46 38.94 8.10
N ALA A 6 7.16 38.68 7.00
CA ALA A 6 6.67 37.81 5.92
C ALA A 6 7.00 36.31 6.10
N SER A 7 7.90 35.95 7.02
CA SER A 7 8.39 34.57 7.19
C SER A 7 7.51 33.71 8.11
N LEU A 8 6.84 34.32 9.09
CA LEU A 8 6.02 33.59 10.08
C LEU A 8 4.80 32.86 9.49
N PRO A 9 3.98 33.45 8.60
CA PRO A 9 2.83 32.74 8.03
C PRO A 9 3.25 31.60 7.10
N ILE A 10 4.39 31.75 6.42
CA ILE A 10 4.98 30.70 5.57
C ILE A 10 5.43 29.51 6.43
N LEU A 11 6.11 29.79 7.55
CA LEU A 11 6.51 28.76 8.50
C LEU A 11 5.31 28.01 9.11
N VAL A 12 4.23 28.73 9.45
CA VAL A 12 3.00 28.11 9.97
C VAL A 12 2.33 27.24 8.90
N ALA A 13 2.25 27.71 7.65
CA ALA A 13 1.67 26.93 6.55
C ALA A 13 2.45 25.64 6.27
N VAL A 14 3.78 25.71 6.24
CA VAL A 14 4.66 24.53 6.08
C VAL A 14 4.50 23.57 7.26
N ALA A 15 4.45 24.08 8.49
CA ALA A 15 4.22 23.24 9.67
C ALA A 15 2.84 22.54 9.64
N THR A 16 1.78 23.23 9.21
CA THR A 16 0.45 22.59 9.05
C THR A 16 0.42 21.54 7.94
N LEU A 17 1.16 21.74 6.85
CA LEU A 17 1.29 20.74 5.76
C LEU A 17 2.04 19.49 6.23
N LEU A 18 3.09 19.64 7.03
CA LEU A 18 3.87 18.51 7.58
C LEU A 18 3.10 17.70 8.65
N LEU A 19 2.08 18.29 9.29
CA LEU A 19 1.24 17.59 10.27
C LEU A 19 0.10 16.78 9.61
N LEU A 20 -0.12 16.95 8.30
CA LEU A 20 -1.14 16.22 7.52
C LEU A 20 -0.61 14.89 6.95
N ASP A 21 0.56 14.43 7.40
CA ASP A 21 1.08 13.11 7.02
C ASP A 21 0.15 12.00 7.56
N HIS A 22 -0.87 11.64 6.79
CA HIS A 22 -1.56 10.37 6.92
C HIS A 22 -0.51 9.27 6.78
N GLN A 23 -0.17 8.66 7.92
CA GLN A 23 0.80 7.57 8.04
C GLN A 23 0.25 6.33 7.33
N VAL A 24 0.28 6.30 6.01
CA VAL A 24 0.12 5.06 5.27
C VAL A 24 1.48 4.38 5.27
N HIS A 25 1.63 3.37 6.11
CA HIS A 25 2.80 2.50 6.07
C HIS A 25 2.51 1.40 5.03
N SER A 26 3.39 1.30 4.04
CA SER A 26 3.37 0.25 3.04
C SER A 26 4.67 -0.52 3.10
N ASP A 27 4.57 -1.84 3.08
CA ASP A 27 5.73 -2.72 2.92
C ASP A 27 5.90 -3.05 1.43
N ALA A 28 7.15 -3.23 1.00
CA ALA A 28 7.46 -3.54 -0.40
C ALA A 28 8.24 -4.85 -0.48
N ASP A 29 7.65 -5.82 -1.18
CA ASP A 29 8.24 -7.12 -1.42
C ASP A 29 8.72 -7.25 -2.87
N PHE A 30 9.79 -8.02 -3.09
CA PHE A 30 10.29 -8.34 -4.42
C PHE A 30 9.93 -9.77 -4.82
N ALA A 31 9.47 -9.97 -6.05
CA ALA A 31 9.16 -11.30 -6.59
C ALA A 31 9.58 -11.44 -8.06
N ILE A 32 9.73 -12.67 -8.53
CA ILE A 32 9.85 -13.00 -9.96
C ILE A 32 8.55 -13.68 -10.39
N LEU A 33 7.78 -13.01 -11.25
CA LEU A 33 6.47 -13.44 -11.74
C LEU A 33 6.57 -13.89 -13.21
N ASN A 34 7.50 -14.79 -13.52
CA ASN A 34 7.77 -15.19 -14.91
C ASN A 34 6.85 -16.33 -15.39
N ASN A 35 6.60 -16.37 -16.70
CA ASN A 35 5.93 -17.48 -17.36
C ASN A 35 6.62 -17.80 -18.69
N LYS A 36 6.84 -19.09 -18.98
CA LYS A 36 7.55 -19.54 -20.20
C LYS A 36 6.88 -19.09 -21.50
N THR A 37 5.55 -18.98 -21.49
CA THR A 37 4.75 -18.63 -22.66
C THR A 37 4.69 -17.11 -22.88
N MET A 38 5.03 -16.32 -21.85
CA MET A 38 4.87 -14.85 -21.86
C MET A 38 6.14 -14.16 -21.31
N PRO A 39 7.26 -14.23 -22.05
CA PRO A 39 8.51 -13.64 -21.61
C PRO A 39 8.40 -12.11 -21.47
N GLY A 40 9.02 -11.56 -20.42
CA GLY A 40 9.10 -10.12 -20.18
C GLY A 40 7.87 -9.49 -19.52
N LYS A 41 6.81 -10.26 -19.29
CA LYS A 41 5.59 -9.85 -18.57
C LYS A 41 5.51 -10.50 -17.20
N CYS A 42 4.70 -9.95 -16.32
CA CYS A 42 4.42 -10.57 -15.03
C CYS A 42 3.15 -11.42 -15.13
N TYR A 43 3.23 -12.65 -14.68
CA TYR A 43 2.16 -13.62 -14.66
C TYR A 43 1.80 -13.93 -13.20
N LEU A 44 0.54 -13.70 -12.85
CA LEU A 44 0.02 -13.90 -11.51
C LEU A 44 -1.19 -14.83 -11.57
N ASP A 45 -1.13 -15.96 -10.85
CA ASP A 45 -2.32 -16.79 -10.64
C ASP A 45 -3.23 -16.12 -9.61
N SER A 46 -4.50 -15.96 -9.97
CA SER A 46 -5.53 -15.36 -9.13
C SER A 46 -6.75 -16.26 -9.06
N ASN A 47 -7.60 -16.06 -8.05
CA ASN A 47 -8.81 -16.87 -7.85
C ASN A 47 -9.77 -16.83 -9.04
N ASN A 48 -9.77 -15.74 -9.82
CA ASN A 48 -10.62 -15.56 -11.00
C ASN A 48 -9.92 -15.90 -12.33
N GLY A 49 -8.80 -16.62 -12.25
CA GLY A 49 -7.95 -16.94 -13.41
C GLY A 49 -6.69 -16.09 -13.47
N PRO A 50 -5.77 -16.40 -14.40
CA PRO A 50 -4.47 -15.75 -14.44
C PRO A 50 -4.56 -14.30 -14.92
N VAL A 51 -3.77 -13.44 -14.28
CA VAL A 51 -3.61 -12.04 -14.65
C VAL A 51 -2.23 -11.84 -15.27
N ILE A 52 -2.21 -11.22 -16.45
CA ILE A 52 -1.00 -10.88 -17.17
C ILE A 52 -0.83 -9.37 -17.06
N ILE A 53 0.31 -8.93 -16.56
CA ILE A 53 0.65 -7.53 -16.34
C ILE A 53 1.76 -7.18 -17.33
N GLU A 54 1.56 -6.13 -18.13
CA GLU A 54 2.60 -5.68 -19.05
C GLU A 54 3.79 -5.11 -18.29
N SER A 55 4.95 -5.13 -18.94
CA SER A 55 6.14 -4.52 -18.36
C SER A 55 5.93 -3.02 -18.13
N GLU A 56 6.50 -2.54 -17.02
CA GLU A 56 6.46 -1.14 -16.57
C GLU A 56 5.06 -0.66 -16.16
N GLN A 57 4.12 -1.59 -15.93
CA GLN A 57 2.79 -1.27 -15.40
C GLN A 57 2.71 -1.41 -13.88
N LEU A 58 1.93 -0.51 -13.28
CA LEU A 58 1.45 -0.60 -11.90
C LEU A 58 -0.03 -0.97 -11.93
N VAL A 59 -0.39 -2.10 -11.33
CA VAL A 59 -1.78 -2.57 -11.25
C VAL A 59 -2.16 -2.95 -9.83
N ARG A 60 -3.46 -2.91 -9.51
CA ARG A 60 -3.97 -3.45 -8.25
C ARG A 60 -3.88 -4.97 -8.28
N HIS A 61 -3.43 -5.57 -7.19
CA HIS A 61 -3.47 -7.02 -7.01
C HIS A 61 -4.93 -7.51 -7.11
N PRO A 62 -5.23 -8.56 -7.88
CA PRO A 62 -6.62 -8.99 -8.10
C PRO A 62 -7.31 -9.42 -6.79
N ASP A 63 -6.62 -10.20 -5.95
CA ASP A 63 -7.20 -10.80 -4.74
C ASP A 63 -6.87 -10.11 -3.41
N LYS A 64 -5.93 -9.16 -3.37
CA LYS A 64 -5.39 -8.60 -2.12
C LYS A 64 -5.41 -7.09 -2.16
N CYS A 65 -5.42 -6.44 -0.98
CA CYS A 65 -5.12 -5.02 -0.88
C CYS A 65 -3.62 -4.80 -1.08
N ALA A 66 -3.22 -4.68 -2.35
CA ALA A 66 -1.84 -4.49 -2.75
C ALA A 66 -1.77 -3.88 -4.15
N ASN A 67 -0.64 -3.24 -4.46
CA ASN A 67 -0.29 -2.87 -5.83
C ASN A 67 0.93 -3.68 -6.29
N ILE A 68 0.96 -4.01 -7.57
CA ILE A 68 2.06 -4.74 -8.21
C ILE A 68 2.62 -3.86 -9.30
N TYR A 69 3.89 -3.47 -9.16
CA TYR A 69 4.66 -2.93 -10.26
C TYR A 69 5.38 -4.08 -10.98
N CYS A 70 5.09 -4.28 -12.26
CA CYS A 70 5.79 -5.23 -13.09
C CYS A 70 6.98 -4.58 -13.77
N GLY A 71 8.19 -5.05 -13.50
CA GLY A 71 9.40 -4.63 -14.16
C GLY A 71 9.72 -5.42 -15.42
N ARG A 72 10.78 -5.00 -16.12
CA ARG A 72 11.34 -5.77 -17.26
C ARG A 72 11.91 -7.09 -16.80
N ASN A 73 11.86 -8.14 -17.62
CA ASN A 73 12.30 -9.49 -17.23
C ASN A 73 11.48 -10.11 -16.08
N SER A 74 10.22 -9.71 -15.94
CA SER A 74 9.25 -10.34 -15.04
C SER A 74 9.57 -10.25 -13.55
N TRP A 75 10.49 -9.37 -13.10
CA TRP A 75 10.55 -9.02 -11.68
C TRP A 75 9.40 -8.10 -11.33
N ALA A 76 8.98 -8.10 -10.07
CA ALA A 76 7.89 -7.28 -9.59
C ALA A 76 8.20 -6.71 -8.20
N LEU A 77 7.68 -5.51 -7.94
CA LEU A 77 7.52 -4.98 -6.58
C LEU A 77 6.06 -5.09 -6.19
N ILE A 78 5.82 -5.67 -5.03
CA ILE A 78 4.49 -5.86 -4.48
C ILE A 78 4.39 -4.96 -3.25
N PHE A 79 3.58 -3.92 -3.34
CA PHE A 79 3.30 -3.00 -2.24
C PHE A 79 2.12 -3.54 -1.46
N THR A 80 2.34 -3.88 -0.20
CA THR A 80 1.34 -4.43 0.72
C THR A 80 1.11 -3.49 1.90
N CYS A 81 0.01 -3.70 2.62
CA CYS A 81 -0.28 -2.97 3.85
C CYS A 81 0.72 -3.38 4.93
N SER A 82 1.32 -2.40 5.62
CA SER A 82 2.18 -2.73 6.76
C SER A 82 1.39 -3.41 7.88
N ALA A 83 2.08 -4.22 8.67
CA ALA A 83 1.48 -4.89 9.82
C ALA A 83 0.88 -3.88 10.81
N ALA A 84 -0.42 -4.01 11.09
CA ALA A 84 -1.09 -3.20 12.10
C ALA A 84 -0.49 -3.49 13.49
N ARG A 85 -0.19 -2.45 14.26
CA ARG A 85 0.19 -2.59 15.68
C ARG A 85 -1.07 -2.80 16.51
N VAL A 86 -1.51 -4.05 16.59
CA VAL A 86 -2.72 -4.43 17.31
C VAL A 86 -2.43 -4.50 18.82
N PRO A 87 -3.30 -3.95 19.69
CA PRO A 87 -3.16 -4.09 21.13
C PRO A 87 -3.19 -5.57 21.57
N GLN A 88 -2.55 -5.87 22.71
CA GLN A 88 -2.56 -7.23 23.26
C GLN A 88 -4.00 -7.67 23.58
N GLY A 89 -4.36 -8.90 23.20
CA GLY A 89 -5.72 -9.43 23.39
C GLY A 89 -6.71 -9.05 22.29
N CYS A 90 -6.28 -8.28 21.28
CA CYS A 90 -7.09 -7.94 20.12
C CYS A 90 -6.62 -8.66 18.86
N VAL A 91 -7.56 -8.88 17.94
CA VAL A 91 -7.32 -9.51 16.62
C VAL A 91 -7.81 -8.58 15.51
N VAL A 92 -7.04 -8.47 14.43
CA VAL A 92 -7.44 -7.69 13.25
C VAL A 92 -8.65 -8.36 12.60
N THR A 93 -9.68 -7.58 12.28
CA THR A 93 -10.83 -8.03 11.50
C THR A 93 -10.51 -8.08 10.02
N ASP A 94 -11.48 -8.45 9.19
CA ASP A 94 -11.36 -8.27 7.74
C ASP A 94 -11.23 -6.79 7.34
N TYR A 95 -10.86 -6.56 6.07
CA TYR A 95 -10.78 -5.24 5.47
C TYR A 95 -12.13 -4.53 5.47
N ILE A 96 -12.12 -3.25 5.84
CA ILE A 96 -13.34 -2.40 5.81
C ILE A 96 -13.85 -2.29 4.37
N ASP A 97 -12.96 -1.98 3.42
CA ASP A 97 -13.26 -2.02 1.99
C ASP A 97 -12.06 -2.56 1.20
N ILE A 98 -12.07 -3.86 0.92
CA ILE A 98 -11.03 -4.51 0.12
C ILE A 98 -11.00 -3.99 -1.33
N LYS A 99 -12.10 -3.44 -1.86
CA LYS A 99 -12.19 -2.98 -3.25
C LYS A 99 -11.69 -1.55 -3.43
N ALA A 100 -11.49 -0.80 -2.34
CA ALA A 100 -10.90 0.53 -2.41
C ALA A 100 -9.49 0.48 -3.05
N PRO A 101 -9.02 1.60 -3.65
CA PRO A 101 -7.66 1.70 -4.15
C PRO A 101 -6.63 1.45 -3.03
N PHE A 102 -5.51 0.83 -3.36
CA PHE A 102 -4.36 0.86 -2.46
C PHE A 102 -3.84 2.30 -2.36
N PRO A 103 -3.56 2.83 -1.16
CA PRO A 103 -3.50 2.12 0.12
C PRO A 103 -4.76 2.24 0.99
N THR A 104 -5.81 2.90 0.52
CA THR A 104 -7.07 3.07 1.26
C THR A 104 -7.69 1.74 1.69
N CYS A 105 -7.57 0.70 0.87
CA CYS A 105 -8.06 -0.64 1.24
C CYS A 105 -7.32 -1.28 2.43
N CYS A 106 -6.25 -0.68 2.97
CA CYS A 106 -5.50 -1.22 4.11
C CYS A 106 -6.22 -1.03 5.45
N GLU A 107 -7.30 -0.25 5.47
CA GLU A 107 -8.06 0.00 6.68
C GLU A 107 -8.76 -1.28 7.17
N ARG A 108 -8.53 -1.60 8.45
CA ARG A 108 -9.06 -2.78 9.14
C ARG A 108 -9.37 -2.40 10.58
N ASP A 109 -10.46 -2.91 11.12
CA ASP A 109 -10.75 -2.82 12.54
C ASP A 109 -10.00 -3.91 13.32
N TRP A 110 -10.11 -3.87 14.65
CA TRP A 110 -9.73 -4.98 15.52
C TRP A 110 -10.81 -5.23 16.57
N VAL A 111 -10.96 -6.49 16.97
CA VAL A 111 -11.84 -6.90 18.05
C VAL A 111 -11.00 -7.42 19.20
N CYS A 112 -11.24 -6.93 20.40
CA CYS A 112 -10.59 -7.38 21.62
C CYS A 112 -11.50 -8.37 22.34
N ASN A 113 -10.95 -9.53 22.71
CA ASN A 113 -11.66 -10.43 23.62
C ASN A 113 -11.34 -9.99 25.04
N ASP A 114 -12.25 -9.22 25.65
CA ASP A 114 -12.14 -8.75 27.04
C ASP A 114 -12.44 -9.88 28.04
N ILE A 115 -11.87 -11.07 27.85
CA ILE A 115 -11.88 -12.12 28.87
C ILE A 115 -10.60 -11.94 29.70
N LEU A 116 -10.63 -10.95 30.60
CA LEU A 116 -9.71 -10.84 31.74
C LEU A 116 -10.38 -11.40 32.99
#